data_AF-A0AAW1TXP0-F1
#
_entry.id   AF-A0AAW1TXP0-F1
#
_cell.length_a   1.000
_cell.length_b   1.000
_cell.length_c   1.000
_cell.angle_alpha   90.00
_cell.angle_beta   90.00
_cell.angle_gamma   90.00
#
_symmetry.space_group_name_H-M   'P 1'
#
loop_
_entity.id
_entity.type
_entity.pdbx_description
1 polymer ?
#
loop_
_entity_poly.entity_id
_entity_poly.type
_entity_poly.pdbx_seq_one_letter_code
_entity_poly.pdbx_strand_id
1 'polypeptide(L)'
;MSTYKCCKCKYELKRNVKKLVCAVCENKFHGQCVNIKDEDLKLISENENIQYHCDTCNKVPNISELKEMLHTCLIKMEEQKATIDRCMNFIKENLNCTGVAPAKQQRKSYTNVLLIKPVKEQKSDVTRFGIDGKD
;
A
#
# COMPACT_ATOMS: atom_id res chain seq x y z
N MET A 1 24.31 -8.77 -32.46
CA MET A 1 24.26 -9.59 -31.23
C MET A 1 23.96 -8.69 -30.04
N SER A 2 22.80 -8.81 -29.38
CA SER A 2 22.47 -7.97 -28.22
C SER A 2 23.34 -8.33 -27.01
N THR A 3 24.07 -7.37 -26.44
CA THR A 3 24.84 -7.53 -25.20
C THR A 3 24.06 -6.87 -24.06
N TYR A 4 23.94 -7.57 -22.94
CA TYR A 4 23.29 -7.03 -21.75
C TYR A 4 24.34 -6.31 -20.90
N LYS A 5 24.03 -5.14 -20.35
CA LYS A 5 24.94 -4.40 -19.48
C LYS A 5 24.44 -4.40 -18.05
N CYS A 6 25.36 -4.47 -17.09
CA CYS A 6 25.05 -4.32 -15.68
C CYS A 6 24.67 -2.87 -15.39
N CYS A 7 23.56 -2.67 -14.70
CA CYS A 7 23.08 -1.31 -14.41
C CYS A 7 24.01 -0.56 -13.43
N LYS A 8 24.75 -1.29 -12.58
CA LYS A 8 25.65 -0.70 -11.58
C LYS A 8 27.04 -0.36 -12.13
N CYS A 9 27.75 -1.33 -12.71
CA CYS A 9 29.12 -1.13 -13.19
C CYS A 9 29.23 -0.80 -14.68
N LYS A 10 28.11 -0.84 -15.43
CA LYS A 10 28.02 -0.57 -16.89
C LYS A 10 28.81 -1.54 -17.79
N TYR A 11 29.54 -2.50 -17.23
CA TYR A 11 30.20 -3.58 -17.96
C TYR A 11 29.21 -4.65 -18.45
N GLU A 12 29.65 -5.43 -19.43
CA GLU A 12 28.83 -6.47 -20.05
C GLU A 12 28.54 -7.65 -19.10
N LEU A 13 27.32 -8.15 -19.20
CA LEU A 13 26.86 -9.38 -18.58
C LEU A 13 27.07 -10.51 -19.57
N LYS A 14 27.99 -11.43 -19.24
CA LYS A 14 28.23 -12.64 -20.03
C LYS A 14 26.92 -13.43 -20.16
N ARG A 15 26.57 -13.86 -21.37
CA ARG A 15 25.32 -14.59 -21.65
C ARG A 15 25.19 -15.88 -20.83
N ASN A 16 26.32 -16.53 -20.54
CA ASN A 16 26.37 -17.84 -19.89
C ASN A 16 26.50 -17.76 -18.36
N VAL A 17 26.51 -16.57 -17.78
CA VAL A 17 26.63 -16.38 -16.33
C VAL A 17 25.26 -16.00 -15.77
N LYS A 18 24.87 -16.61 -14.65
CA LYS A 18 23.64 -16.26 -13.92
C LYS A 18 23.70 -14.77 -13.55
N LYS A 19 22.67 -14.03 -13.97
CA LYS A 19 22.52 -12.58 -13.75
C LYS A 19 21.30 -12.34 -12.89
N LEU A 20 21.36 -11.33 -12.03
CA LEU A 20 20.21 -10.92 -11.24
C LEU A 20 19.37 -9.93 -12.02
N VAL A 21 18.05 -10.08 -11.94
CA VAL A 21 17.07 -9.17 -12.53
C VAL A 21 16.22 -8.64 -11.40
N CYS A 22 16.15 -7.32 -11.26
CA CYS A 22 15.27 -6.70 -10.27
C CYS A 22 13.80 -6.90 -10.69
N ALA A 23 12.95 -7.41 -9.79
CA ALA A 23 11.53 -7.64 -10.08
C ALA A 23 10.72 -6.35 -10.33
N VAL A 24 11.22 -5.20 -9.86
CA VAL A 24 10.50 -3.91 -9.96
C VAL A 24 10.92 -3.10 -11.17
N CYS A 25 12.23 -2.95 -11.41
CA CYS A 25 12.75 -2.10 -12.50
C CYS A 25 13.38 -2.89 -13.65
N GLU A 26 13.33 -4.22 -13.62
CA GLU A 26 13.85 -5.14 -14.65
C GLU A 26 15.33 -4.96 -15.02
N ASN A 27 16.04 -4.16 -14.23
CA ASN A 27 17.46 -3.90 -14.39
C ASN A 27 18.27 -5.15 -14.05
N LYS A 28 19.37 -5.32 -14.80
CA LYS A 28 20.23 -6.50 -14.73
C LYS A 28 21.52 -6.18 -13.99
N PHE A 29 21.98 -7.08 -13.14
CA PHE A 29 23.14 -6.87 -12.28
C PHE A 29 24.04 -8.11 -12.23
N HIS A 30 25.35 -7.91 -12.10
CA HIS A 30 26.26 -8.96 -11.64
C HIS A 30 26.02 -9.20 -10.15
N GLY A 31 26.04 -10.45 -9.68
CA GLY A 31 25.96 -10.75 -8.24
C GLY A 31 27.02 -10.02 -7.43
N GLN A 32 28.26 -10.01 -7.92
CA GLN A 32 29.38 -9.28 -7.32
C GLN A 32 29.13 -7.77 -7.20
N CYS A 33 28.47 -7.15 -8.18
CA CYS A 33 28.17 -5.71 -8.10
C CYS A 33 27.18 -5.37 -7.00
N VAL A 34 26.33 -6.33 -6.61
CA VAL A 34 25.28 -6.16 -5.60
C VAL A 34 25.58 -6.97 -4.34
N ASN A 35 26.83 -7.40 -4.17
CA ASN A 35 27.35 -8.12 -3.01
C ASN A 35 26.61 -9.44 -2.68
N ILE A 36 26.10 -10.12 -3.70
CA ILE A 36 25.48 -11.44 -3.59
C ILE A 36 26.49 -12.49 -4.00
N LYS A 37 26.69 -13.50 -3.14
CA LYS A 37 27.61 -14.62 -3.38
C LYS A 37 27.05 -15.58 -4.41
N ASP A 38 27.92 -16.37 -5.04
CA ASP A 38 27.51 -17.34 -6.06
C ASP A 38 26.60 -18.45 -5.51
N GLU A 39 26.72 -18.77 -4.21
CA GLU A 39 25.85 -19.70 -3.49
C GLU A 39 24.41 -19.16 -3.42
N ASP A 40 24.25 -17.91 -3.00
CA ASP A 40 22.95 -17.23 -2.92
C ASP A 40 22.34 -17.02 -4.32
N LEU A 41 23.16 -16.73 -5.32
CA LEU A 41 22.74 -16.66 -6.72
C LEU A 41 22.13 -17.97 -7.22
N LYS A 42 22.65 -19.13 -6.80
CA LYS A 42 22.05 -20.43 -7.14
C LYS A 42 20.69 -20.58 -6.49
N LEU A 43 20.58 -20.27 -5.20
CA LEU A 43 19.32 -20.32 -4.46
C LEU A 43 18.25 -19.42 -5.10
N ILE A 44 18.59 -18.17 -5.43
CA ILE A 44 17.66 -17.23 -6.08
C ILE A 44 17.21 -17.76 -7.45
N SER A 45 18.10 -18.42 -8.20
CA SER A 45 17.75 -18.94 -9.53
C SER A 45 16.95 -20.24 -9.52
N GLU A 46 17.02 -21.02 -8.44
CA GLU A 46 16.36 -22.33 -8.31
C GLU A 46 15.01 -22.22 -7.61
N ASN A 47 14.77 -21.14 -6.84
CA ASN A 47 13.54 -20.93 -6.11
C ASN A 47 12.68 -19.85 -6.77
N GLU A 48 11.56 -20.25 -7.37
CA GLU A 48 10.58 -19.33 -7.98
C GLU A 48 9.95 -18.36 -6.97
N ASN A 49 9.97 -18.70 -5.68
CA ASN A 49 9.45 -17.87 -4.59
C ASN A 49 10.40 -16.76 -4.15
N ILE A 50 11.64 -16.71 -4.66
CA ILE A 50 12.64 -15.71 -4.26
C ILE A 50 12.77 -14.66 -5.38
N GLN A 51 12.44 -13.42 -5.04
CA GLN A 51 12.57 -12.29 -5.96
C GLN A 51 13.68 -11.36 -5.49
N TYR A 52 14.54 -10.95 -6.44
CA TYR A 52 15.58 -9.98 -6.17
C TYR A 52 15.05 -8.55 -6.39
N HIS A 53 15.32 -7.67 -5.43
CA HIS A 53 15.05 -6.23 -5.52
C HIS A 53 16.37 -5.47 -5.37
N CYS A 54 16.68 -4.56 -6.31
CA CYS A 54 17.88 -3.74 -6.21
C CYS A 54 17.75 -2.69 -5.10
N ASP A 55 18.88 -2.20 -4.58
CA ASP A 55 18.92 -1.19 -3.50
C ASP A 55 18.03 0.03 -3.77
N THR A 56 17.91 0.45 -5.03
CA THR A 56 17.06 1.59 -5.42
C THR A 56 15.57 1.27 -5.29
N CYS A 57 15.16 0.06 -5.63
CA CYS A 57 13.76 -0.38 -5.56
C CYS A 57 13.40 -0.93 -4.19
N ASN A 58 14.38 -1.44 -3.44
CA ASN A 58 14.24 -1.88 -2.06
C ASN A 58 14.51 -0.74 -1.08
N LYS A 59 14.30 0.52 -1.50
CA LYS A 59 14.37 1.68 -0.60
C LYS A 59 13.30 1.50 0.46
N VAL A 60 13.74 1.03 1.63
CA VAL A 60 13.03 1.31 2.87
C VAL A 60 13.06 2.84 3.01
N PRO A 61 11.91 3.50 3.22
CA PRO A 61 11.90 4.95 3.39
C PRO A 61 12.92 5.32 4.47
N ASN A 62 13.74 6.32 4.18
CA ASN A 62 14.73 6.79 5.16
C ASN A 62 13.97 7.22 6.43
N ILE A 63 14.57 7.03 7.61
CA ILE A 63 14.05 7.51 8.91
C ILE A 63 13.51 8.95 8.82
N SER A 64 14.14 9.83 8.03
CA SER A 64 13.67 11.20 7.78
C SER A 64 12.33 11.24 7.05
N GLU A 65 12.17 10.47 5.97
CA GLU A 65 10.91 10.39 5.20
C GLU A 65 9.80 9.78 6.07
N LEU A 66 10.13 8.76 6.87
CA LEU A 66 9.22 8.18 7.86
C LEU A 66 8.77 9.22 8.92
N LYS A 67 9.69 10.05 9.41
CA LYS A 67 9.39 11.12 10.37
C LYS A 67 8.46 12.17 9.76
N GLU A 68 8.70 12.57 8.51
CA GLU A 68 7.84 13.54 7.80
C GLU A 68 6.44 12.98 7.56
N MET A 69 6.33 11.71 7.15
CA MET A 69 5.05 11.02 7.01
C MET A 69 4.30 10.95 8.35
N LEU A 70 5.00 10.60 9.43
CA LEU A 70 4.43 10.55 10.77
C LEU A 70 3.93 11.92 11.23
N HIS A 71 4.73 12.97 11.03
CA HIS A 71 4.36 14.33 11.39
C HIS A 71 3.11 14.81 10.61
N THR A 72 3.06 14.52 9.31
CA THR A 72 1.89 14.83 8.47
C THR A 72 0.64 14.10 8.95
N CYS A 73 0.78 12.85 9.38
CA CYS A 73 -0.33 12.06 9.93
C CYS A 73 -0.85 12.67 11.24
N LEU A 74 0.04 13.07 12.15
CA LEU A 74 -0.31 13.71 13.42
C LEU A 74 -1.11 14.99 13.23
N ILE A 75 -0.68 15.86 12.30
CA ILE A 75 -1.41 17.10 11.96
C ILE A 75 -2.84 16.76 11.51
N LYS A 76 -3.01 15.81 10.60
CA LYS A 76 -4.34 15.42 10.10
C LYS A 76 -5.24 14.87 11.22
N MET A 77 -4.67 14.13 12.16
CA MET A 77 -5.42 13.64 13.32
C MET A 77 -5.87 14.79 14.25
N GLU A 78 -5.03 15.81 14.44
CA GLU A 78 -5.40 17.01 15.20
C GLU A 78 -6.51 17.82 14.51
N GLU A 79 -6.45 17.98 13.20
CA GLU A 79 -7.52 18.63 12.40
C GLU A 79 -8.85 17.87 12.50
N GLN A 80 -8.80 16.54 12.43
CA GLN A 80 -9.97 15.69 12.61
C GLN A 80 -10.55 15.83 14.02
N LYS A 81 -9.70 15.84 15.05
CA LYS A 81 -10.11 16.05 16.44
C LYS A 81 -10.82 17.40 16.62
N ALA A 82 -10.23 18.48 16.10
CA ALA A 82 -10.83 19.81 16.15
C ALA A 82 -12.19 19.86 15.43
N THR A 83 -12.34 19.10 14.34
CA THR A 83 -13.61 18.99 13.62
C THR A 83 -14.66 18.24 14.43
N ILE A 84 -14.28 17.13 15.06
CA ILE A 84 -15.16 16.38 15.98
C ILE A 84 -15.61 17.28 17.13
N ASP A 85 -14.70 18.03 17.76
CA ASP A 85 -15.03 18.93 18.87
C ASP A 85 -16.05 20.00 18.45
N ARG A 86 -15.88 20.58 17.25
CA ARG A 86 -16.86 21.54 16.68
C ARG A 86 -18.23 20.89 16.45
N CYS A 87 -18.28 19.69 15.87
CA CYS A 87 -19.54 18.97 15.69
C CYS A 87 -20.22 18.67 17.04
N MET A 88 -19.45 18.24 18.04
CA MET A 88 -19.98 17.95 19.38
C MET A 88 -20.52 19.20 20.07
N ASN A 89 -19.85 20.35 19.92
CA ASN A 89 -20.35 21.61 20.47
C ASN A 89 -21.62 22.08 19.75
N PHE A 90 -21.67 21.99 18.42
CA PHE A 90 -22.88 22.28 17.65
C PHE A 90 -24.06 21.39 18.10
N ILE A 91 -23.83 20.09 18.31
CA ILE A 91 -24.86 19.17 18.81
C ILE A 91 -25.34 19.59 20.20
N LYS A 92 -24.42 19.94 21.12
CA LYS A 92 -24.80 20.40 22.47
C LYS A 92 -25.65 21.67 22.44
N GLU A 93 -25.28 22.64 21.61
CA GLU A 93 -26.00 23.92 21.49
C GLU A 93 -27.40 23.71 20.87
N ASN A 94 -27.52 22.84 19.86
CA ASN A 94 -28.79 22.62 19.17
C ASN A 94 -29.73 21.63 19.88
N LEU A 95 -29.21 20.68 20.67
CA LEU A 95 -30.04 19.82 21.51
C LEU A 95 -30.58 20.55 22.75
N ASN A 96 -29.83 21.52 23.29
CA ASN A 96 -30.28 22.34 24.42
C ASN A 96 -31.36 23.37 24.05
N CYS A 97 -31.69 23.54 22.77
CA CYS A 97 -32.79 24.39 22.30
C CYS A 97 -34.15 23.67 22.18
N THR A 98 -34.26 22.42 22.61
CA THR A 98 -35.57 21.77 22.76
C THR A 98 -35.97 21.81 24.23
N GLY A 99 -36.68 22.88 24.60
CA GLY A 99 -37.44 22.95 25.85
C GLY A 99 -38.55 21.91 25.86
N VAL A 100 -38.20 20.65 26.09
CA VAL A 100 -39.17 19.57 26.31
C VAL A 100 -39.10 19.21 27.79
N ALA A 101 -40.21 19.50 28.49
CA ALA A 101 -40.50 19.03 29.83
C ALA A 101 -40.16 17.52 29.98
N PRO A 102 -39.82 17.05 31.19
CA PRO A 102 -39.34 15.68 31.38
C PRO A 102 -40.45 14.67 31.09
N ALA A 103 -40.47 14.13 29.86
CA ALA A 103 -41.23 12.94 29.55
C ALA A 103 -40.43 11.72 30.04
N LYS A 104 -41.04 10.97 30.97
CA LYS A 104 -40.52 9.73 31.59
C LYS A 104 -39.82 8.84 30.56
N GLN A 105 -38.50 8.82 30.58
CA GLN A 105 -37.70 8.09 29.60
C GLN A 105 -37.55 6.63 30.03
N GLN A 106 -38.33 5.75 29.40
CA GLN A 106 -38.01 4.31 29.38
C GLN A 106 -36.62 4.15 28.73
N ARG A 107 -35.66 3.66 29.52
CA ARG A 107 -34.33 3.25 29.02
C ARG A 107 -34.51 2.12 28.00
N LYS A 108 -34.51 2.44 26.70
CA LYS A 108 -34.16 1.45 25.68
C LYS A 108 -32.65 1.46 25.54
N SER A 109 -32.04 0.45 26.17
CA SER A 109 -30.63 0.09 25.99
C SER A 109 -30.38 -0.21 24.52
N TYR A 110 -29.67 0.67 23.82
CA TYR A 110 -29.09 0.35 22.53
C TYR A 110 -27.65 -0.09 22.76
N THR A 111 -27.46 -1.39 22.95
CA THR A 111 -26.16 -2.03 22.75
C THR A 111 -25.84 -1.95 21.26
N ASN A 112 -24.94 -1.04 20.88
CA ASN A 112 -24.32 -1.05 19.56
C ASN A 112 -23.42 -2.28 19.44
N VAL A 113 -24.00 -3.40 18.98
CA VAL A 113 -23.21 -4.53 18.48
C VAL A 113 -22.68 -4.12 17.11
N LEU A 114 -21.39 -3.80 17.03
CA LEU A 114 -20.66 -3.71 15.76
C LEU A 114 -20.64 -5.11 15.12
N LEU A 115 -21.62 -5.39 14.26
CA LEU A 115 -21.58 -6.55 13.37
C LEU A 115 -20.62 -6.23 12.22
N ILE A 116 -19.34 -6.55 12.41
CA ILE A 116 -18.38 -6.64 11.31
C ILE A 116 -18.80 -7.83 10.45
N LYS A 117 -19.36 -7.56 9.26
CA LYS A 117 -19.58 -8.61 8.25
C LYS A 117 -18.24 -8.93 7.58
N PRO A 118 -17.87 -10.21 7.41
CA PRO A 118 -16.69 -10.58 6.63
C PRO A 118 -16.91 -10.31 5.14
N VAL A 119 -15.87 -9.78 4.48
CA VAL A 119 -15.80 -9.53 3.05
C VAL A 119 -15.95 -10.86 2.30
N LYS A 120 -17.03 -11.01 1.53
CA LYS A 120 -17.15 -12.06 0.51
C LYS A 120 -17.03 -11.43 -0.88
N GLU A 121 -15.98 -11.85 -1.57
CA GLU A 121 -15.78 -11.97 -3.02
C GLU A 121 -16.59 -11.01 -3.93
N GLN A 122 -15.92 -9.97 -4.44
CA GLN A 122 -16.34 -9.28 -5.65
C GLN A 122 -15.99 -10.15 -6.87
N LYS A 123 -17.01 -10.76 -7.49
CA LYS A 123 -16.93 -11.18 -8.89
C LYS A 123 -17.03 -9.92 -9.76
N SER A 124 -16.03 -9.72 -10.62
CA SER A 124 -15.99 -8.66 -11.62
C SER A 124 -16.97 -8.96 -12.75
N ASP A 125 -18.07 -8.21 -12.83
CA ASP A 125 -18.89 -8.14 -14.04
C ASP A 125 -18.18 -7.26 -15.07
N VAL A 126 -17.52 -7.92 -16.03
CA VAL A 126 -17.03 -7.30 -17.26
C VAL A 126 -18.22 -7.17 -18.21
N THR A 127 -18.78 -5.97 -18.32
CA THR A 127 -19.70 -5.62 -19.40
C THR A 127 -18.94 -5.58 -20.72
N ARG A 128 -19.13 -6.62 -21.54
CA ARG A 128 -18.77 -6.63 -22.97
C ARG A 128 -19.65 -5.62 -23.71
N PHE A 129 -19.05 -4.55 -24.23
CA PHE A 129 -19.65 -3.77 -25.32
C PHE A 129 -19.45 -4.54 -26.62
N GLY A 130 -20.53 -5.10 -27.16
CA GLY A 130 -20.58 -5.59 -28.53
C GLY A 130 -20.60 -4.40 -29.49
N ILE A 131 -19.66 -4.40 -30.43
CA ILE A 131 -19.68 -3.51 -31.59
C ILE A 131 -20.31 -4.34 -32.71
N ASP A 132 -21.58 -4.08 -33.02
CA ASP A 132 -22.23 -4.64 -34.19
C ASP A 132 -21.65 -3.96 -35.43
N GLY A 133 -20.80 -4.70 -36.16
CA GLY A 133 -20.44 -4.37 -37.54
C GLY A 133 -21.54 -4.86 -38.47
N LYS A 134 -22.25 -3.92 -39.10
CA LYS A 134 -23.08 -4.17 -40.28
C LYS A 134 -22.32 -3.75 -41.53
N ASP A 135 -22.27 -4.69 -42.46
CA ASP A 135 -22.22 -4.61 -43.93
C ASP A 135 -21.12 -3.76 -44.61
#